data_AF-A0A948DEY4-F1
#
_entry.id   AF-A0A948DEY4-F1
#
_cell.length_a   1.000
_cell.length_b   1.000
_cell.length_c   1.000
_cell.angle_alpha   90.00
_cell.angle_beta   90.00
_cell.angle_gamma   90.00
#
_symmetry.space_group_name_H-M   'P 1'
#
loop_
_entity.id
_entity.type
_entity.pdbx_description
1 polymer ?
#
loop_
_entity_poly.entity_id
_entity_poly.type
_entity_poly.pdbx_seq_one_letter_code
_entity_poly.pdbx_strand_id
1 'polypeptide(L)'
;MNCESSPACYAILHPLTSGISPYDYSYSGLRFSNLEAVLAPVAKILFYASLVVGVLLIIYSGYALMTSEGNPQKVQQSQEQLTAAILGIMFILLSAAILRVIINSILVA
;
A
#
# COMPACT_ATOMS: atom_id res chain seq x y z
N MET A 1 -4.34 45.73 9.70
CA MET A 1 -3.08 45.44 10.42
C MET A 1 -3.14 43.98 10.82
N ASN A 2 -2.35 43.18 10.13
CA ASN A 2 -2.76 41.87 9.61
C ASN A 2 -2.06 40.78 10.43
N CYS A 3 -2.76 39.67 10.68
CA CYS A 3 -2.41 38.59 11.61
C CYS A 3 -1.20 37.71 11.20
N GLU A 4 -0.14 38.29 10.64
CA GLU A 4 1.07 37.56 10.22
C GLU A 4 2.09 37.41 11.36
N SER A 5 1.98 38.21 12.43
CA SER A 5 2.99 38.27 13.51
C SER A 5 2.56 37.65 14.84
N SER A 6 1.47 36.86 14.89
CA SER A 6 1.03 36.19 16.13
C SER A 6 1.16 34.66 16.03
N PRO A 7 1.96 34.01 16.90
CA PRO A 7 2.27 32.57 16.83
C PRO A 7 1.06 31.65 17.05
N ALA A 8 -0.09 32.20 17.46
CA ALA A 8 -1.33 31.45 17.63
C ALA A 8 -2.03 31.11 16.29
N CYS A 9 -1.76 31.84 15.21
CA CYS A 9 -2.49 31.68 13.95
C CYS A 9 -2.02 30.47 13.11
N TYR A 10 -0.76 30.07 13.22
CA TYR A 10 -0.26 28.87 12.51
C TYR A 10 -0.57 27.55 13.24
N ALA A 11 -0.83 27.61 14.56
CA ALA A 11 -1.16 26.45 15.38
C ALA A 11 -2.54 25.83 15.05
N ILE A 12 -3.45 26.60 14.44
CA ILE A 12 -4.77 26.11 14.02
C ILE A 12 -4.82 25.60 12.57
N LEU A 13 -3.77 25.84 11.75
CA LEU A 13 -3.65 25.25 10.41
C LEU A 13 -2.83 23.95 10.38
N HIS A 14 -2.15 23.58 11.47
CA HIS A 14 -1.40 22.33 11.59
C HIS A 14 -2.16 21.06 12.06
N PRO A 15 -3.48 21.03 12.39
CA PRO A 15 -4.17 19.77 12.63
C PRO A 15 -4.76 19.13 11.37
N LEU A 16 -4.69 19.79 10.20
CA LEU A 16 -5.29 19.29 8.96
C LEU A 16 -4.29 18.59 8.00
N THR A 17 -3.01 18.48 8.38
CA THR A 17 -1.99 17.78 7.55
C THR A 17 -1.36 16.55 8.22
N SER A 18 -1.69 16.23 9.47
CA SER A 18 -1.19 15.00 10.13
C SER A 18 -2.16 13.81 10.06
N GLY A 19 -3.28 13.95 9.34
CA GLY A 19 -4.33 12.92 9.28
C GLY A 19 -4.45 12.16 7.97
N ILE A 20 -3.81 12.60 6.87
CA ILE A 20 -3.86 11.88 5.59
C ILE A 20 -2.59 12.16 4.79
N SER A 21 -1.62 11.26 4.85
CA SER A 21 -0.73 11.02 3.71
C SER A 21 -1.05 9.64 3.16
N PRO A 22 -2.06 9.52 2.26
CA PRO A 22 -2.24 8.30 1.51
C PRO A 22 -1.33 8.44 0.29
N TYR A 23 -0.03 8.19 0.44
CA TYR A 23 0.92 8.20 -0.68
C TYR A 23 0.94 9.55 -1.42
N ASP A 24 1.79 10.49 -0.98
CA ASP A 24 2.08 11.68 -1.80
C ASP A 24 2.80 11.23 -3.08
N TYR A 25 2.00 10.97 -4.10
CA TYR A 25 2.42 10.87 -5.48
C TYR A 25 2.01 12.17 -6.15
N SER A 26 2.90 13.15 -6.11
CA SER A 26 2.81 14.34 -6.94
C SER A 26 2.90 13.96 -8.42
N TYR A 27 1.73 13.83 -9.07
CA TYR A 27 1.61 13.77 -10.52
C TYR A 27 1.34 15.18 -11.06
N SER A 28 2.40 15.83 -11.50
CA SER A 28 2.29 16.97 -12.44
C SER A 28 2.68 16.50 -13.83
N GLY A 29 1.78 16.79 -14.78
CA GLY A 29 1.79 16.21 -16.12
C GLY A 29 3.01 16.55 -16.97
N LEU A 30 3.31 15.57 -17.83
CA LEU A 30 3.92 15.71 -19.15
C LEU A 30 5.26 16.47 -19.22
N ARG A 31 6.30 15.90 -18.59
CA ARG A 31 7.71 16.22 -18.88
C ARG A 31 8.52 14.93 -18.99
N PHE A 32 8.84 14.52 -20.22
CA PHE A 32 9.53 13.27 -20.57
C PHE A 32 11.05 13.27 -20.27
N SER A 33 11.45 13.72 -19.08
CA SER A 33 12.88 13.85 -18.74
C SER A 33 13.31 13.14 -17.45
N ASN A 34 12.39 12.55 -16.67
CA ASN A 34 12.71 11.96 -15.36
C ASN A 34 12.10 10.56 -15.17
N LEU A 35 12.90 9.59 -14.74
CA LEU A 35 12.48 8.22 -14.38
C LEU A 35 11.35 8.20 -13.34
N GLU A 36 11.36 9.17 -12.43
CA GLU A 36 10.34 9.40 -11.40
C GLU A 36 8.92 9.55 -11.96
N ALA A 37 8.77 10.20 -13.13
CA ALA A 37 7.47 10.40 -13.75
C ALA A 37 6.87 9.10 -14.33
N VAL A 38 7.71 8.10 -14.62
CA VAL A 38 7.29 6.77 -15.08
C VAL A 38 7.11 5.82 -13.90
N LEU A 39 7.93 5.97 -12.86
CA LEU A 39 7.91 5.08 -11.71
C LEU A 39 6.61 5.23 -10.90
N ALA A 40 6.11 6.45 -10.74
CA ALA A 40 4.85 6.70 -10.04
C ALA A 40 3.63 5.96 -10.61
N PRO A 41 3.31 6.06 -11.92
CA PRO A 41 2.15 5.37 -12.51
C PRO A 41 2.30 3.88 -12.49
N VAL A 42 3.50 3.39 -12.75
CA VAL A 42 3.81 1.98 -12.70
C VAL A 42 3.61 1.43 -11.29
N ALA A 43 4.17 2.08 -10.27
CA ALA A 43 4.02 1.64 -8.88
C ALA A 43 2.56 1.64 -8.43
N LYS A 44 1.79 2.69 -8.74
CA LYS A 44 0.36 2.76 -8.40
C LYS A 44 -0.43 1.62 -9.06
N ILE A 45 -0.23 1.40 -10.36
CA ILE A 45 -0.89 0.32 -11.11
C ILE A 45 -0.50 -1.05 -10.54
N LEU A 46 0.78 -1.28 -10.24
CA LEU A 46 1.25 -2.54 -9.66
C LEU A 46 0.64 -2.81 -8.28
N PHE A 47 0.49 -1.78 -7.44
CA PHE A 47 -0.16 -1.91 -6.13
C PHE A 47 -1.62 -2.34 -6.27
N TYR A 48 -2.40 -1.64 -7.09
CA TYR A 48 -3.82 -2.00 -7.31
C TYR A 48 -3.95 -3.36 -8.01
N ALA A 49 -3.10 -3.66 -8.99
CA ALA A 49 -3.10 -4.94 -9.69
C ALA A 49 -2.80 -6.10 -8.73
N SER A 50 -1.81 -5.94 -7.85
CA SER A 50 -1.45 -6.97 -6.86
C SER A 50 -2.59 -7.27 -5.90
N LEU A 51 -3.32 -6.24 -5.44
CA LEU A 51 -4.49 -6.43 -4.57
C LEU A 51 -5.60 -7.20 -5.28
N VAL A 52 -5.92 -6.83 -6.53
CA VAL A 52 -6.96 -7.52 -7.30
C VAL A 52 -6.57 -8.97 -7.58
N VAL A 53 -5.34 -9.21 -8.05
CA VAL A 53 -4.85 -10.56 -8.34
C VAL A 53 -4.78 -11.42 -7.07
N GLY A 54 -4.31 -10.85 -5.96
CA GLY A 54 -4.26 -11.53 -4.67
C GLY A 54 -5.63 -11.99 -4.19
N VAL A 55 -6.65 -11.11 -4.27
CA VAL A 55 -8.03 -11.46 -3.91
C VAL A 55 -8.58 -12.57 -4.80
N LEU A 56 -8.34 -12.52 -6.11
CA LEU A 56 -8.77 -13.57 -7.04
C LEU A 56 -8.11 -14.93 -6.73
N LEU A 57 -6.82 -14.94 -6.40
CA LEU A 57 -6.11 -16.16 -5.99
C LEU A 57 -6.63 -16.73 -4.67
N ILE A 58 -6.99 -15.88 -3.70
CA ILE A 58 -7.60 -16.30 -2.44
C ILE A 58 -8.95 -16.98 -2.69
N ILE A 59 -9.78 -16.41 -3.57
CA ILE A 59 -11.08 -17.00 -3.92
C ILE A 59 -10.87 -18.36 -4.61
N TYR A 60 -9.99 -18.44 -5.60
CA TYR A 60 -9.71 -19.68 -6.33
C TYR A 60 -9.17 -20.80 -5.41
N SER A 61 -8.19 -20.48 -4.58
CA SER A 61 -7.61 -21.43 -3.61
C SER A 61 -8.62 -21.83 -2.52
N GLY A 62 -9.48 -20.91 -2.09
CA GLY A 62 -10.58 -21.21 -1.17
C GLY A 62 -11.60 -22.18 -1.76
N TYR A 63 -12.01 -21.98 -3.02
CA TYR A 63 -12.87 -22.93 -3.72
C TYR A 63 -12.18 -24.29 -3.90
N ALA A 64 -10.90 -24.30 -4.28
CA ALA A 64 -10.10 -25.52 -4.42
C ALA A 64 -10.04 -26.32 -3.10
N LEU A 65 -9.89 -25.64 -1.96
CA LEU A 65 -9.97 -26.26 -0.63
C LEU A 65 -11.33 -26.91 -0.38
N MET A 66 -12.42 -26.19 -0.65
CA MET A 66 -13.78 -26.68 -0.41
C MET A 66 -14.14 -27.87 -1.31
N THR A 67 -13.68 -27.90 -2.56
CA THR A 67 -13.96 -28.99 -3.51
C THR A 67 -12.99 -30.18 -3.42
N SER A 68 -12.05 -30.20 -2.47
CA SER A 68 -11.00 -31.22 -2.44
C SER A 68 -11.45 -32.62 -1.99
N GLU A 69 -12.75 -32.85 -1.70
CA GLU A 69 -13.40 -34.16 -1.47
C GLU A 69 -12.66 -35.12 -0.50
N GLY A 70 -11.80 -34.59 0.39
CA GLY A 70 -11.01 -35.40 1.31
C GLY A 70 -9.70 -35.97 0.75
N ASN A 71 -9.29 -35.60 -0.47
CA ASN A 71 -7.95 -35.94 -0.97
C ASN A 71 -6.90 -35.06 -0.25
N PRO A 72 -6.02 -35.65 0.59
CA PRO A 72 -5.07 -34.89 1.40
C PRO A 72 -4.09 -34.07 0.57
N GLN A 73 -3.79 -34.51 -0.66
CA GLN A 73 -2.81 -33.87 -1.53
C GLN A 73 -3.36 -32.57 -2.14
N LYS A 74 -4.64 -32.56 -2.54
CA LYS A 74 -5.30 -31.35 -3.07
C LYS A 74 -5.55 -30.32 -1.97
N VAL A 75 -5.90 -30.78 -0.78
CA VAL A 75 -6.07 -29.93 0.40
C VAL A 75 -4.74 -29.23 0.75
N GLN A 76 -3.65 -29.98 0.83
CA GLN A 76 -2.33 -29.43 1.17
C GLN A 76 -1.86 -28.40 0.13
N GLN A 77 -1.96 -28.73 -1.16
CA GLN A 77 -1.60 -27.82 -2.24
C GLN A 77 -2.41 -26.51 -2.21
N SER A 78 -3.71 -26.59 -1.91
CA SER A 78 -4.57 -25.41 -1.85
C SER A 78 -4.30 -24.55 -0.62
N GLN A 79 -3.92 -25.16 0.52
CA GLN A 79 -3.47 -24.43 1.72
C GLN A 79 -2.16 -23.69 1.48
N GLU A 80 -1.20 -24.32 0.79
CA GLU A 80 0.07 -23.69 0.42
C GLU A 80 -0.18 -22.47 -0.49
N GLN A 81 -1.04 -22.61 -1.50
CA GLN A 81 -1.42 -21.49 -2.37
C GLN A 81 -2.13 -20.36 -1.61
N LEU A 82 -3.06 -20.70 -0.72
CA LEU A 82 -3.75 -19.71 0.10
C LEU A 82 -2.76 -18.94 0.98
N THR A 83 -1.85 -19.66 1.64
CA THR A 83 -0.82 -19.07 2.50
C THR A 83 0.12 -18.17 1.71
N ALA A 84 0.53 -18.59 0.51
CA ALA A 84 1.36 -17.78 -0.38
C ALA A 84 0.64 -16.48 -0.81
N ALA A 85 -0.65 -16.55 -1.14
CA ALA A 85 -1.45 -15.38 -1.49
C ALA A 85 -1.58 -14.39 -0.32
N ILE A 86 -1.86 -14.91 0.88
CA ILE A 86 -1.96 -14.10 2.11
C ILE A 86 -0.61 -13.45 2.44
N LEU A 87 0.49 -14.20 2.36
CA LEU A 87 1.83 -13.68 2.61
C LEU A 87 2.21 -12.56 1.63
N GLY A 88 1.82 -12.67 0.35
CA GLY A 88 2.05 -11.60 -0.62
C GLY A 88 1.35 -10.28 -0.24
N ILE A 89 0.08 -10.35 0.13
CA ILE A 89 -0.67 -9.15 0.56
C ILE A 89 -0.11 -8.60 1.87
N MET A 90 0.16 -9.47 2.84
CA MET A 90 0.77 -9.10 4.13
C MET A 90 2.13 -8.42 3.95
N PHE A 91 2.95 -8.93 3.03
CA PHE A 91 4.29 -8.38 2.75
C PHE A 91 4.22 -6.95 2.22
N ILE A 92 3.28 -6.66 1.32
CA ILE A 92 3.06 -5.30 0.79
C ILE A 92 2.68 -4.32 1.92
N LEU A 93 1.81 -4.76 2.85
CA LEU A 93 1.42 -3.95 4.00
C LEU A 93 2.59 -3.70 4.96
N LEU A 94 3.38 -4.74 5.25
CA LEU A 94 4.57 -4.63 6.08
C LEU A 94 5.62 -3.71 5.46
N SER A 95 5.85 -3.82 4.15
CA SER A 95 6.76 -2.94 3.42
C SER A 95 6.35 -1.47 3.61
N ALA A 96 5.09 -1.14 3.35
CA ALA A 96 4.60 0.22 3.53
C ALA A 96 4.70 0.71 4.98
N ALA A 97 4.46 -0.16 5.96
CA ALA A 97 4.60 0.17 7.37
C ALA A 97 6.06 0.52 7.73
N ILE A 98 7.02 -0.26 7.28
CA ILE A 98 8.45 -0.02 7.51
C ILE A 98 8.88 1.33 6.92
N LEU A 99 8.49 1.64 5.68
CA LEU A 99 8.81 2.93 5.06
C LEU A 99 8.29 4.11 5.90
N ARG A 100 7.05 4.02 6.41
CA ARG A 100 6.48 5.06 7.28
C ARG A 100 7.23 5.21 8.60
N VAL A 101 7.65 4.10 9.19
CA VAL A 101 8.46 4.12 10.42
C VAL A 101 9.77 4.85 10.16
N ILE A 102 10.50 4.49 9.09
CA ILE A 102 11.79 5.14 8.75
C ILE A 102 11.60 6.64 8.52
N ILE A 103 10.59 7.04 7.72
CA ILE A 103 10.29 8.45 7.44
C ILE A 103 10.04 9.20 8.74
N ASN A 104 9.19 8.67 9.63
CA ASN A 104 8.86 9.34 10.88
C ASN A 104 10.05 9.39 11.84
N SER A 105 10.84 8.31 11.93
CA SER A 105 11.99 8.23 12.85
C SER A 105 13.16 9.15 12.45
N ILE A 106 13.33 9.43 11.15
CA ILE A 106 14.48 10.19 10.64
C ILE A 106 14.13 11.62 10.21
N LEU A 107 12.92 11.87 9.69
CA LEU A 107 12.52 13.19 9.20
C LEU A 107 11.77 14.03 10.26
N VAL A 108 11.30 13.41 11.36
CA VAL A 108 10.62 14.07 12.49
C VAL A 108 11.49 14.08 13.76
N ALA A 109 12.79 13.86 13.61
CA ALA A 109 13.81 14.06 14.65
C ALA A 109 14.65 15.30 14.31
#